data_AF-Q0VRV5-F1
#
_entry.id   AF-Q0VRV5-F1
#
_cell.length_a   1.000
_cell.length_b   1.000
_cell.length_c   1.000
_cell.angle_alpha   90.00
_cell.angle_beta   90.00
_cell.angle_gamma   90.00
#
_symmetry.space_group_name_H-M   'P 1'
#
loop_
_entity.id
_entity.type
_entity.pdbx_description
1 polymer ?
#
loop_
_entity_poly.entity_id
_entity_poly.type
_entity_poly.pdbx_seq_one_letter_code
_entity_poly.pdbx_strand_id
1 'polypeptide(L)'
;MAVGIGGVIIIWLGLTMGAAMLRWLGVALHYPARLAAPLLLAVLETVLFLWFVPGTELLPQSWGWPMAGGLAAAAWLINGVVSGLDWHRNRPVKDARVTDN
;
A
#
# COMPACT_ATOMS: atom_id res chain seq x y z
N MET A 1 9.82 17.12 -11.70
CA MET A 1 9.18 15.85 -12.11
C MET A 1 9.85 14.61 -11.55
N ALA A 2 11.15 14.38 -11.79
CA ALA A 2 11.88 13.21 -11.26
C ALA A 2 11.81 13.07 -9.72
N VAL A 3 11.72 14.20 -9.01
CA VAL A 3 11.61 14.27 -7.55
C VAL A 3 10.32 13.61 -7.03
N GLY A 4 9.20 13.70 -7.75
CA GLY A 4 7.91 13.13 -7.30
C GLY A 4 7.87 11.61 -7.39
N ILE A 5 8.30 11.06 -8.54
CA ILE A 5 8.40 9.60 -8.74
C ILE A 5 9.48 9.01 -7.84
N GLY A 6 10.63 9.68 -7.73
CA GLY A 6 11.68 9.30 -6.78
C GLY A 6 11.18 9.32 -5.33
N GLY A 7 10.36 10.30 -4.97
CA GLY A 7 9.74 10.39 -3.65
C GLY A 7 8.85 9.20 -3.31
N VAL A 8 7.97 8.78 -4.23
CA VAL A 8 7.11 7.59 -4.04
C VAL A 8 7.94 6.33 -3.88
N ILE A 9 8.97 6.14 -4.71
CA ILE A 9 9.87 4.98 -4.63
C ILE A 9 10.63 4.97 -3.30
N ILE A 10 11.12 6.13 -2.83
CA ILE A 10 11.81 6.24 -1.54
C ILE A 10 10.85 5.96 -0.37
N ILE A 11 9.60 6.44 -0.44
CA ILE A 11 8.57 6.14 0.58
C ILE A 11 8.30 4.64 0.61
N TRP A 12 8.15 4.01 -0.56
CA TRP A 12 7.91 2.56 -0.68
C TRP A 12 9.09 1.74 -0.13
N LEU A 13 10.33 2.10 -0.49
CA LEU A 13 11.55 1.50 0.04
C LEU A 13 11.71 1.72 1.55
N GLY A 14 11.42 2.94 2.03
CA GLY A 14 11.49 3.29 3.45
C GLY A 14 10.47 2.53 4.29
N LEU A 15 9.24 2.36 3.79
CA LEU A 15 8.19 1.61 4.48
C LEU A 15 8.47 0.10 4.49
N THR A 16 8.95 -0.47 3.39
CA THR A 16 9.33 -1.89 3.33
C THR A 16 10.55 -2.20 4.20
N MET A 17 11.58 -1.35 4.16
CA MET A 17 12.76 -1.48 5.02
C MET A 17 12.43 -1.24 6.50
N GLY A 18 11.56 -0.27 6.80
CA GLY A 18 11.06 -0.02 8.15
C GLY A 18 10.25 -1.18 8.72
N ALA A 19 9.36 -1.78 7.93
CA ALA A 19 8.62 -2.98 8.33
C ALA A 19 9.53 -4.19 8.56
N ALA A 20 10.56 -4.37 7.72
CA ALA A 20 11.57 -5.41 7.90
C ALA A 20 12.41 -5.19 9.17
N MET A 21 12.81 -3.95 9.45
CA MET A 21 13.54 -3.55 10.64
C MET A 21 12.72 -3.80 11.92
N LEU A 22 11.45 -3.40 11.93
CA LEU A 22 10.53 -3.66 13.06
C LEU A 22 10.37 -5.16 13.32
N ARG A 23 10.25 -5.98 12.26
CA ARG A 23 10.24 -7.45 12.38
C ARG A 23 11.56 -8.00 12.92
N TRP A 24 12.69 -7.45 12.49
CA TRP A 24 14.02 -7.84 12.98
C TRP A 24 14.21 -7.52 14.48
N LEU A 25 13.67 -6.40 14.95
CA LEU A 25 13.63 -6.00 16.36
C LEU A 25 12.63 -6.79 17.22
N GLY A 26 11.93 -7.78 16.66
CA GLY A 26 10.89 -8.53 17.37
C GLY A 26 9.60 -7.73 17.62
N VAL A 27 9.49 -6.53 17.05
CA VAL A 27 8.29 -5.68 17.13
C VAL A 27 7.32 -6.12 16.04
N ALA A 28 6.41 -7.03 16.38
CA ALA A 28 5.34 -7.43 15.49
C ALA A 28 4.29 -6.32 15.41
N LEU A 29 4.04 -5.81 14.20
CA LEU A 29 2.88 -4.95 13.98
C LEU A 29 1.61 -5.73 14.33
N HIS A 30 0.72 -5.09 15.09
CA HIS A 30 -0.60 -5.63 15.42
C HIS A 30 -1.33 -6.01 14.12
N TYR A 31 -2.04 -7.14 14.12
CA TYR A 31 -2.79 -7.63 12.97
C TYR A 31 -3.59 -6.55 12.20
N PRO A 32 -4.38 -5.68 12.87
CA PRO A 32 -5.06 -4.58 12.18
C PRO A 32 -4.11 -3.60 11.49
N ALA A 33 -2.95 -3.32 12.08
CA ALA A 33 -1.95 -2.44 11.47
C ALA A 33 -1.31 -3.07 10.22
N ARG A 34 -1.12 -4.40 10.20
CA ARG A 34 -0.61 -5.12 9.02
C ARG A 34 -1.58 -5.08 7.85
N LEU A 35 -2.89 -5.10 8.13
CA LEU A 35 -3.93 -4.96 7.11
C LEU A 35 -4.12 -3.52 6.65
N ALA A 36 -4.07 -2.57 7.58
CA ALA A 36 -4.29 -1.16 7.29
C ALA A 36 -3.10 -0.51 6.57
N ALA A 37 -1.86 -0.90 6.88
CA ALA A 37 -0.68 -0.24 6.31
C ALA A 37 -0.63 -0.28 4.77
N PRO A 38 -0.83 -1.43 4.08
CA PRO A 38 -0.89 -1.45 2.61
C PRO A 38 -2.05 -0.59 2.07
N LEU A 39 -3.21 -0.60 2.74
CA LEU A 39 -4.38 0.17 2.29
C LEU A 39 -4.16 1.69 2.43
N LEU A 40 -3.59 2.12 3.54
CA LEU A 40 -3.22 3.52 3.76
C LEU A 40 -2.15 3.98 2.77
N LEU A 41 -1.20 3.10 2.44
CA LEU A 41 -0.22 3.36 1.39
C LEU A 41 -0.90 3.52 0.02
N ALA A 42 -1.86 2.65 -0.34
CA ALA A 42 -2.61 2.78 -1.59
C ALA A 42 -3.38 4.10 -1.69
N VAL A 43 -3.96 4.56 -0.58
CA VAL A 43 -4.63 5.87 -0.51
C VAL A 43 -3.62 7.00 -0.73
N LEU A 44 -2.48 6.96 -0.04
CA LEU A 44 -1.44 7.97 -0.19
C LEU A 44 -0.91 8.01 -1.63
N GLU A 45 -0.58 6.85 -2.21
CA GLU A 45 -0.13 6.72 -3.60
C GLU A 45 -1.18 7.27 -4.57
N THR A 46 -2.46 6.97 -4.35
CA THR A 46 -3.57 7.51 -5.15
C THR A 46 -3.61 9.04 -5.09
N VAL A 47 -3.52 9.64 -3.90
CA VAL A 47 -3.50 11.10 -3.76
C VAL A 47 -2.30 11.70 -4.48
N LEU A 48 -1.11 11.10 -4.32
CA LEU A 48 0.11 11.56 -4.99
C LEU A 48 0.00 11.47 -6.51
N PHE A 49 -0.53 10.36 -7.04
CA PHE A 49 -0.69 10.21 -8.49
C PHE A 49 -1.69 11.20 -9.06
N LEU A 50 -2.84 11.39 -8.40
CA LEU A 50 -3.84 12.36 -8.86
C LEU A 50 -3.33 13.80 -8.78
N TRP A 51 -2.49 14.13 -7.80
CA TRP A 51 -1.93 15.48 -7.66
C TRP A 51 -0.81 15.75 -8.68
N PHE A 52 0.10 14.79 -8.91
CA PHE A 52 1.33 15.05 -9.66
C PHE A 52 1.30 14.58 -11.12
N VAL A 53 0.52 13.55 -11.46
CA VAL A 53 0.58 12.94 -12.81
C VAL A 53 -0.19 13.76 -13.87
N PRO A 54 -1.39 14.32 -13.63
CA PRO A 54 -2.09 15.09 -14.65
C PRO A 54 -1.35 16.38 -15.08
N GLY A 55 -0.58 16.98 -14.18
CA GLY A 55 0.18 18.21 -14.42
C GLY A 55 1.61 17.98 -14.94
N THR A 56 1.96 16.76 -15.34
CA THR A 56 3.34 16.45 -15.75
C THR A 56 3.64 16.80 -17.21
N GLU A 57 4.68 17.57 -17.45
CA GLU A 57 5.28 17.82 -18.77
C GLU A 57 5.89 16.57 -19.42
N LEU A 58 6.06 15.48 -18.66
CA LEU A 58 6.60 14.21 -19.18
C LEU A 58 5.59 13.43 -20.03
N LEU A 59 4.30 13.77 -19.95
CA LEU A 59 3.23 13.07 -20.67
C LEU A 59 2.53 14.02 -21.66
N PRO A 60 2.08 13.51 -22.82
CA PRO A 60 1.16 14.26 -23.66
C PRO A 60 -0.09 14.63 -22.86
N GLN A 61 -0.65 15.81 -23.14
CA GLN A 61 -1.76 16.39 -22.36
C GLN A 61 -3.00 15.48 -22.27
N SER A 62 -3.22 14.61 -23.27
CA SER A 62 -4.30 13.62 -23.28
C SER A 62 -4.07 12.42 -22.36
N TRP A 63 -2.84 12.16 -21.94
CA TRP A 63 -2.45 10.95 -21.20
C TRP A 63 -2.29 11.15 -19.70
N GLY A 64 -2.19 12.39 -19.21
CA GLY A 64 -2.00 12.66 -17.78
C GLY A 64 -3.06 12.02 -16.88
N TRP A 65 -4.34 12.23 -17.18
CA TRP A 65 -5.45 11.65 -16.42
C TRP A 65 -5.59 10.12 -16.58
N PRO A 66 -5.55 9.55 -17.80
CA PRO A 66 -5.52 8.10 -17.99
C PRO A 66 -4.36 7.42 -17.23
N MET A 67 -3.17 8.01 -17.26
CA MET A 67 -2.01 7.46 -16.56
C MET A 67 -2.15 7.56 -15.04
N ALA A 68 -2.65 8.69 -14.52
CA ALA A 68 -2.93 8.85 -13.09
C ALA A 68 -3.93 7.79 -12.60
N GLY A 69 -5.00 7.57 -13.37
CA GLY A 69 -6.00 6.53 -13.08
C GLY A 69 -5.41 5.12 -13.15
N GLY A 70 -4.60 4.82 -14.15
CA GLY A 70 -3.94 3.52 -14.29
C GLY A 70 -2.97 3.22 -13.14
N LEU A 71 -2.17 4.21 -12.72
CA LEU A 71 -1.26 4.09 -11.59
C LEU A 71 -2.00 3.93 -10.26
N ALA A 72 -3.09 4.69 -10.06
CA ALA A 72 -3.95 4.51 -8.89
C ALA A 72 -4.55 3.10 -8.85
N ALA A 73 -5.09 2.60 -9.97
CA ALA A 73 -5.63 1.24 -10.06
C ALA A 73 -4.57 0.18 -9.74
N ALA A 74 -3.34 0.34 -10.26
CA ALA A 74 -2.22 -0.55 -9.96
C ALA A 74 -1.84 -0.53 -8.47
N ALA A 75 -1.78 0.65 -7.85
CA ALA A 75 -1.51 0.79 -6.42
C ALA A 75 -2.56 0.07 -5.56
N TRP A 76 -3.85 0.24 -5.87
CA TRP A 76 -4.92 -0.47 -5.19
C TRP A 76 -4.84 -1.99 -5.39
N LEU A 77 -4.52 -2.44 -6.61
CA LEU A 77 -4.40 -3.86 -6.90
C LEU A 77 -3.25 -4.49 -6.12
N ILE A 78 -2.06 -3.90 -6.14
CA ILE A 78 -0.86 -4.45 -5.47
C ILE A 78 -1.08 -4.46 -3.95
N ASN A 79 -1.42 -3.31 -3.37
CA ASN A 79 -1.57 -3.17 -1.92
C ASN A 79 -2.79 -3.94 -1.40
N GLY A 80 -3.88 -3.99 -2.17
CA GLY A 80 -5.08 -4.77 -1.86
C GLY A 80 -4.80 -6.27 -1.86
N VAL A 81 -4.01 -6.77 -2.82
CA VAL A 81 -3.55 -8.16 -2.83
C VAL A 81 -2.68 -8.47 -1.62
N VAL A 82 -1.75 -7.60 -1.26
CA VAL A 82 -0.90 -7.79 -0.06
C VAL A 82 -1.75 -7.87 1.21
N SER A 83 -2.68 -6.92 1.39
CA SER A 83 -3.59 -6.91 2.55
C SER A 83 -4.52 -8.13 2.56
N GLY A 84 -5.10 -8.50 1.40
CA GLY A 84 -5.98 -9.66 1.26
C GLY A 84 -5.27 -11.00 1.51
N LEU A 85 -4.02 -11.14 1.07
CA LEU A 85 -3.19 -12.32 1.37
C LEU A 85 -2.85 -12.40 2.85
N ASP A 86 -2.50 -11.27 3.50
CA ASP A 86 -2.26 -11.25 4.94
C ASP A 86 -3.53 -11.62 5.72
N TRP A 87 -4.68 -11.07 5.31
CA TRP A 87 -5.98 -11.41 5.88
C TRP A 87 -6.30 -12.90 5.73
N HIS A 88 -6.18 -13.45 4.51
CA HIS A 88 -6.48 -14.85 4.27
C HIS A 88 -5.59 -15.80 5.09
N ARG A 89 -4.30 -15.47 5.21
CA ARG A 89 -3.31 -16.29 5.95
C ARG A 89 -3.46 -16.17 7.46
N ASN A 90 -3.74 -14.98 7.96
CA ASN A 90 -3.66 -14.65 9.39
C ASN A 90 -5.03 -14.32 10.00
N ARG A 91 -6.14 -14.62 9.30
CA ARG A 91 -7.48 -14.36 9.83
C ARG A 91 -7.66 -15.05 11.19
N PRO A 92 -8.07 -14.31 12.23
CA PRO A 92 -8.46 -14.94 13.48
C PRO A 92 -9.66 -15.84 13.19
N VAL A 93 -9.48 -17.15 13.35
CA VAL A 93 -10.58 -18.12 13.25
C VAL A 93 -11.51 -17.83 14.41
N LYS A 94 -12.75 -17.42 14.12
CA LYS A 94 -13.76 -17.08 15.14
C LYS A 94 -14.29 -18.29 15.93
N ASP A 95 -13.74 -19.48 15.67
CA ASP A 95 -14.16 -20.76 16.22
C ASP A 95 -13.04 -21.38 17.07
N ALA A 96 -12.72 -20.76 18.21
CA ALA A 96 -12.70 -21.56 19.44
C ALA A 96 -14.16 -21.60 19.92
N ARG A 97 -14.99 -22.35 19.21
CA ARG A 97 -16.33 -22.70 19.70
C ARG A 97 -16.11 -23.44 21.00
N VAL A 98 -16.70 -22.93 22.07
CA VAL A 98 -17.69 -23.69 22.86
C VAL A 98 -17.35 -25.18 22.95
N THR A 99 -16.24 -25.50 23.58
CA THR A 99 -15.96 -26.80 24.16
C THR A 99 -15.27 -26.53 25.48
N ASP A 100 -16.07 -26.28 26.51
CA ASP A 100 -15.82 -26.85 27.84
C ASP A 100 -17.10 -26.70 28.68
N ASN A 101 -17.72 -27.86 28.88
CA ASN A 101 -18.74 -28.28 29.85
C ASN A 101 -20.11 -27.59 29.89
#